data_AF-A0A7V5BPX1-F1
#
_entry.id   AF-A0A7V5BPX1-F1
#
_cell.length_a   1.000
_cell.length_b   1.000
_cell.length_c   1.000
_cell.angle_alpha   90.00
_cell.angle_beta   90.00
_cell.angle_gamma   90.00
#
_symmetry.space_group_name_H-M   'P 1'
#
loop_
_entity.id
_entity.type
_entity.pdbx_description
1 polymer ?
#
loop_
_entity_poly.entity_id
_entity_poly.type
_entity_poly.pdbx_seq_one_letter_code
_entity_poly.pdbx_strand_id
1 'polypeptide(L)'
;MTNFLTPLPDDLRHRLLAAGVKDEATLRAALEADPTLADAYSRWLFTEAVHLFAETRDRKALAELTEQAPHLLGDEFMDAVQRAINKALDMGEYDTAEALRQRLEALRQIRAQKAYQRQTPLAQAVIAFVQARSDIAARRVFERYRSELDTDEAEAFLAESFEGSSKEAERHLAQRRALLKSFRTGEIDVPPRTQS
;
A
#
# COMPACT_ATOMS: atom_id res chain seq x y z
N MET A 1 -19.52 2.89 -15.00
CA MET A 1 -19.27 4.26 -15.50
C MET A 1 -18.29 4.91 -14.54
N THR A 2 -17.02 5.04 -14.96
CA THR A 2 -16.01 5.78 -14.21
C THR A 2 -16.46 7.24 -14.16
N ASN A 3 -16.75 7.77 -12.97
CA ASN A 3 -17.13 9.16 -12.81
C ASN A 3 -15.86 10.00 -12.96
N PHE A 4 -15.65 10.58 -14.13
CA PHE A 4 -14.54 11.50 -14.36
C PHE A 4 -14.91 12.85 -13.75
N LEU A 5 -14.04 13.40 -12.90
CA LEU A 5 -14.26 14.68 -12.25
C LEU A 5 -13.87 15.86 -13.16
N THR A 6 -12.93 15.66 -14.10
CA THR A 6 -12.75 16.55 -15.26
C THR A 6 -13.29 15.97 -16.56
N PRO A 7 -13.76 16.84 -17.48
CA PRO A 7 -14.16 16.42 -18.82
C PRO A 7 -12.94 15.95 -19.63
N LEU A 8 -13.15 14.90 -20.43
CA LEU A 8 -12.17 14.42 -21.41
C LEU A 8 -11.72 15.57 -22.34
N PRO A 9 -10.40 15.71 -22.61
CA PRO A 9 -9.87 16.61 -23.60
C PRO A 9 -10.57 16.42 -24.95
N ASP A 10 -10.84 17.52 -25.65
CA ASP A 10 -11.65 17.49 -26.87
C ASP A 10 -11.05 16.54 -27.93
N ASP A 11 -9.72 16.55 -28.10
CA ASP A 11 -9.03 15.67 -29.04
C ASP A 11 -9.20 14.19 -28.68
N LEU A 12 -9.02 13.84 -27.41
CA LEU A 12 -9.17 12.48 -26.91
C LEU A 12 -10.62 12.02 -27.01
N ARG A 13 -11.58 12.90 -26.67
CA ARG A 13 -13.01 12.65 -26.84
C ARG A 13 -13.36 12.38 -28.30
N HIS A 14 -12.87 13.20 -29.24
CA HIS A 14 -13.11 12.99 -30.66
C HIS A 14 -12.53 11.66 -31.17
N ARG A 15 -11.32 11.29 -30.73
CA ARG A 15 -10.70 10.00 -31.10
C ARG A 15 -11.45 8.81 -30.53
N LEU A 16 -11.90 8.87 -29.26
CA LEU A 16 -12.72 7.83 -28.65
C LEU A 16 -14.08 7.67 -29.36
N LEU A 17 -14.73 8.78 -29.71
CA LEU A 17 -15.99 8.76 -30.47
C LEU A 17 -15.79 8.18 -31.87
N ALA A 18 -14.70 8.56 -32.56
CA ALA A 18 -14.35 8.02 -33.87
C ALA A 18 -14.05 6.52 -33.83
N ALA A 19 -13.47 6.04 -32.72
CA ALA A 19 -13.25 4.61 -32.45
C ALA A 19 -14.54 3.87 -32.04
N GLY A 20 -15.69 4.55 -31.96
CA GLY A 20 -16.98 3.95 -31.67
C GLY A 20 -17.24 3.63 -30.19
N VAL A 21 -16.49 4.25 -29.28
CA VAL A 21 -16.63 4.05 -27.83
C VAL A 21 -17.98 4.59 -27.34
N LYS A 22 -18.78 3.73 -26.70
CA LYS A 22 -20.10 4.06 -26.13
C LYS A 22 -20.25 3.62 -24.68
N ASP A 23 -19.46 2.64 -24.28
CA ASP A 23 -19.46 2.01 -22.97
C ASP A 23 -18.06 1.50 -22.62
N GLU A 24 -17.92 0.85 -21.46
CA GLU A 24 -16.63 0.35 -20.99
C GLU A 24 -16.07 -0.79 -21.85
N ALA A 25 -16.95 -1.63 -22.41
CA ALA A 25 -16.53 -2.76 -23.25
C ALA A 25 -15.94 -2.27 -24.58
N THR A 26 -16.64 -1.33 -25.23
CA THR A 26 -16.19 -0.69 -26.47
C THR A 26 -14.98 0.22 -26.24
N LEU A 27 -14.86 0.86 -25.07
CA LEU A 27 -13.63 1.55 -24.67
C LEU A 27 -12.45 0.60 -24.64
N ARG A 28 -12.57 -0.53 -23.92
CA ARG A 28 -11.47 -1.51 -23.82
C ARG A 28 -11.06 -2.02 -25.20
N ALA A 29 -12.02 -2.39 -26.03
CA ALA A 29 -11.75 -2.86 -27.40
C ALA A 29 -11.05 -1.78 -28.25
N ALA A 30 -11.45 -0.51 -28.14
CA ALA A 30 -10.81 0.60 -28.85
C ALA A 30 -9.37 0.84 -28.39
N LEU A 31 -9.10 0.76 -27.09
CA LEU A 31 -7.75 0.92 -26.54
C LEU A 31 -6.85 -0.27 -26.91
N GLU A 32 -7.39 -1.49 -26.95
CA GLU A 32 -6.64 -2.67 -27.42
C GLU A 32 -6.30 -2.58 -28.92
N ALA A 33 -7.21 -2.02 -29.74
CA ALA A 33 -7.03 -1.90 -31.19
C ALA A 33 -6.10 -0.75 -31.61
N ASP A 34 -6.02 0.34 -30.83
CA ASP A 34 -5.18 1.50 -31.12
C ASP A 34 -4.23 1.82 -29.93
N PRO A 35 -2.97 1.36 -30.00
CA PRO A 35 -1.97 1.62 -28.96
C PRO A 35 -1.68 3.11 -28.72
N THR A 36 -1.83 3.96 -29.75
CA THR A 36 -1.60 5.41 -29.61
C THR A 36 -2.79 6.09 -28.92
N LEU A 37 -4.00 5.56 -29.10
CA LEU A 37 -5.17 5.98 -28.32
C LEU A 37 -5.06 5.51 -26.87
N ALA A 38 -4.60 4.28 -26.66
CA ALA A 38 -4.33 3.74 -25.33
C ALA A 38 -3.34 4.59 -24.54
N ASP A 39 -2.19 4.93 -25.13
CA ASP A 39 -1.18 5.78 -24.49
C ASP A 39 -1.71 7.18 -24.17
N ALA A 40 -2.39 7.83 -25.13
CA ALA A 40 -2.99 9.15 -24.92
C ALA A 40 -4.05 9.13 -23.79
N TYR A 41 -4.91 8.11 -23.78
CA TYR A 41 -5.93 7.92 -22.76
C TYR A 41 -5.30 7.68 -21.37
N SER A 42 -4.26 6.84 -21.31
CA SER A 42 -3.56 6.51 -20.07
C SER A 42 -2.83 7.72 -19.49
N ARG A 43 -2.17 8.53 -20.34
CA ARG A 43 -1.54 9.78 -19.94
C ARG A 43 -2.56 10.78 -19.39
N TRP A 44 -3.69 10.94 -20.07
CA TRP A 44 -4.75 11.81 -19.58
C TRP A 44 -5.29 11.35 -18.22
N LEU A 45 -5.61 10.05 -18.08
CA LEU A 45 -6.05 9.48 -16.81
C LEU A 45 -5.03 9.72 -15.70
N PHE A 46 -3.74 9.55 -16.00
CA PHE A 46 -2.67 9.78 -15.05
C PHE A 46 -2.61 11.24 -14.61
N THR A 47 -2.65 12.18 -15.55
CA THR A 47 -2.68 13.62 -15.26
C THR A 47 -3.88 14.00 -14.40
N GLU A 48 -5.06 13.49 -14.75
CA GLU A 48 -6.27 13.71 -13.96
C GLU A 48 -6.14 13.16 -12.54
N ALA A 49 -5.63 11.95 -12.40
CA ALA A 49 -5.40 11.30 -11.11
C ALA A 49 -4.44 12.13 -10.22
N VAL A 50 -3.41 12.74 -10.81
CA VAL A 50 -2.51 13.67 -10.08
C VAL A 50 -3.24 14.93 -9.63
N HIS A 51 -4.09 15.53 -10.48
CA HIS A 51 -4.88 16.70 -10.11
C HIS A 51 -5.83 16.40 -8.95
N LEU A 52 -6.61 15.33 -9.04
CA LEU A 52 -7.54 14.92 -7.99
C LEU A 52 -6.83 14.60 -6.68
N PHE A 53 -5.67 13.93 -6.77
CA PHE A 53 -4.83 13.68 -5.62
C PHE A 53 -4.36 14.98 -4.95
N ALA A 54 -3.93 15.97 -5.72
CA ALA A 54 -3.48 17.26 -5.19
C ALA A 54 -4.63 18.05 -4.53
N GLU A 55 -5.84 17.95 -5.04
CA GLU A 55 -7.03 18.63 -4.50
C GLU A 55 -7.63 17.96 -3.26
N THR A 56 -7.30 16.68 -3.04
CA THR A 56 -7.84 15.90 -1.92
C THR A 56 -7.46 16.55 -0.59
N ARG A 57 -8.45 16.82 0.27
CA ARG A 57 -8.23 17.60 1.51
C ARG A 57 -8.04 16.76 2.76
N ASP A 58 -8.51 15.53 2.76
CA ASP A 58 -8.47 14.66 3.93
C ASP A 58 -8.22 13.19 3.56
N ARG A 59 -7.92 12.40 4.59
CA ARG A 59 -7.60 10.97 4.45
C ARG A 59 -8.79 10.14 3.96
N LYS A 60 -10.03 10.54 4.27
CA LYS A 60 -11.24 9.80 3.85
C LYS A 60 -11.47 9.98 2.34
N ALA A 61 -11.42 11.21 1.86
CA ALA A 61 -11.49 11.53 0.44
C ALA A 61 -10.34 10.86 -0.33
N LEU A 62 -9.14 10.80 0.25
CA LEU A 62 -8.02 10.07 -0.34
C LEU A 62 -8.32 8.57 -0.46
N ALA A 63 -8.84 7.95 0.60
CA ALA A 63 -9.21 6.53 0.57
C ALA A 63 -10.28 6.24 -0.49
N GLU A 64 -11.33 7.07 -0.58
CA GLU A 64 -12.38 6.98 -1.60
C GLU A 64 -11.81 7.10 -3.01
N LEU A 65 -10.89 8.05 -3.23
CA LEU A 65 -10.19 8.22 -4.50
C LEU A 65 -9.40 6.94 -4.87
N THR A 66 -8.76 6.27 -3.91
CA THR A 66 -8.06 5.00 -4.20
C THR A 66 -8.98 3.81 -4.48
N GLU A 67 -10.26 3.86 -4.12
CA GLU A 67 -11.24 2.86 -4.56
C GLU A 67 -11.64 3.09 -6.02
N GLN A 68 -11.79 4.36 -6.42
CA GLN A 68 -12.15 4.75 -7.78
C GLN A 68 -10.97 4.60 -8.76
N ALA A 69 -9.75 4.83 -8.28
CA ALA A 69 -8.53 4.79 -9.05
C ALA A 69 -7.45 3.93 -8.35
N PRO A 70 -7.54 2.58 -8.41
CA PRO A 70 -6.58 1.69 -7.74
C PRO A 70 -5.13 1.85 -8.18
N HIS A 71 -4.90 2.35 -9.41
CA HIS A 71 -3.56 2.61 -9.95
C HIS A 71 -2.78 3.68 -9.15
N LEU A 72 -3.46 4.52 -8.37
CA LEU A 72 -2.83 5.46 -7.44
C LEU A 72 -1.92 4.77 -6.41
N LEU A 73 -2.20 3.50 -6.10
CA LEU A 73 -1.42 2.72 -5.15
C LEU A 73 -0.17 2.08 -5.79
N GLY A 74 0.02 2.24 -7.09
CA GLY A 74 1.19 1.74 -7.82
C GLY A 74 2.43 2.60 -7.61
N ASP A 75 3.60 1.99 -7.79
CA ASP A 75 4.90 2.67 -7.63
C ASP A 75 5.06 3.84 -8.62
N GLU A 76 4.62 3.65 -9.87
CA GLU A 76 4.71 4.69 -10.91
C GLU A 76 4.03 6.01 -10.51
N PHE A 77 2.83 5.93 -9.94
CA PHE A 77 2.11 7.11 -9.47
C PHE A 77 2.80 7.75 -8.27
N MET A 78 3.19 6.95 -7.28
CA MET A 78 3.89 7.45 -6.09
C MET A 78 5.20 8.14 -6.44
N ASP A 79 5.95 7.60 -7.40
CA ASP A 79 7.19 8.19 -7.90
C ASP A 79 6.94 9.51 -8.65
N ALA A 80 5.85 9.61 -9.41
CA ALA A 80 5.49 10.87 -10.05
C ALA A 80 5.11 11.95 -9.04
N VAL A 81 4.36 11.61 -7.99
CA VAL A 81 4.08 12.53 -6.88
C VAL A 81 5.38 12.95 -6.20
N GLN A 82 6.31 12.02 -5.98
CA GLN A 82 7.63 12.34 -5.41
C GLN A 82 8.42 13.31 -6.30
N ARG A 83 8.38 13.15 -7.63
CA ARG A 83 8.98 14.10 -8.58
C ARG A 83 8.30 15.47 -8.52
N ALA A 84 6.97 15.52 -8.40
CA ALA A 84 6.22 16.77 -8.25
C ALA A 84 6.58 17.51 -6.96
N ILE A 85 6.74 16.78 -5.84
CA ILE A 85 7.25 17.33 -4.57
C ILE A 85 8.62 17.97 -4.77
N ASN A 86 9.56 17.25 -5.39
CA ASN A 86 10.91 17.77 -5.61
C ASN A 86 10.89 19.02 -6.50
N LYS A 87 10.06 19.02 -7.55
CA LYS A 87 9.90 20.16 -8.44
C LYS A 87 9.34 21.39 -7.72
N ALA A 88 8.36 21.22 -6.84
CA ALA A 88 7.81 22.31 -6.02
C ALA A 88 8.88 22.91 -5.09
N LEU A 89 9.74 22.08 -4.49
CA LEU A 89 10.86 22.55 -3.67
C LEU A 89 11.86 23.37 -4.49
N ASP A 90 12.23 22.90 -5.68
CA ASP A 90 13.14 23.62 -6.58
C ASP A 90 12.58 24.99 -7.00
N MET A 91 11.25 25.12 -7.04
CA MET A 91 10.54 26.35 -7.35
C MET A 91 10.28 27.24 -6.12
N GLY A 92 10.65 26.79 -4.91
CA GLY A 92 10.39 27.50 -3.66
C GLY A 92 8.94 27.42 -3.15
N GLU A 93 8.13 26.52 -3.70
CA GLU A 93 6.73 26.29 -3.32
C GLU A 93 6.63 25.31 -2.13
N TYR A 94 7.15 25.72 -0.98
CA TYR A 94 7.28 24.83 0.19
C TYR A 94 5.94 24.32 0.74
N ASP A 95 4.90 25.16 0.76
CA ASP A 95 3.57 24.77 1.25
C ASP A 95 2.95 23.68 0.36
N THR A 96 3.07 23.83 -0.96
CA THR A 96 2.63 22.83 -1.95
C THR A 96 3.38 21.52 -1.75
N ALA A 97 4.72 21.58 -1.63
CA ALA A 97 5.55 20.41 -1.43
C ALA A 97 5.19 19.66 -0.14
N GLU A 98 4.95 20.38 0.96
CA GLU A 98 4.59 19.78 2.25
C GLU A 98 3.20 19.14 2.20
N ALA A 99 2.21 19.82 1.61
CA ALA A 99 0.87 19.27 1.45
C ALA A 99 0.89 17.99 0.59
N LEU A 100 1.70 17.94 -0.48
CA LEU A 100 1.88 16.73 -1.29
C LEU A 100 2.57 15.60 -0.53
N ARG A 101 3.58 15.91 0.29
CA ARG A 101 4.27 14.90 1.14
C ARG A 101 3.31 14.23 2.11
N GLN A 102 2.49 15.01 2.82
CA GLN A 102 1.52 14.48 3.78
C GLN A 102 0.51 13.54 3.10
N ARG A 103 0.03 13.90 1.91
CA ARG A 103 -0.86 13.03 1.12
C ARG A 103 -0.15 11.79 0.61
N LEU A 104 1.09 11.89 0.14
CA LEU A 104 1.87 10.75 -0.33
C LEU A 104 2.09 9.75 0.80
N GLU A 105 2.38 10.24 2.00
CA GLU A 105 2.51 9.39 3.19
C GLU A 105 1.17 8.74 3.56
N ALA A 106 0.06 9.48 3.55
CA ALA A 106 -1.26 8.90 3.75
C ALA A 106 -1.60 7.83 2.70
N LEU A 107 -1.20 8.02 1.44
CA LEU A 107 -1.40 7.06 0.35
C LEU A 107 -0.57 5.78 0.57
N ARG A 108 0.68 5.89 1.02
CA ARG A 108 1.51 4.75 1.44
C ARG A 108 0.87 3.96 2.57
N GLN A 109 0.30 4.64 3.56
CA GLN A 109 -0.42 4.00 4.65
C GLN A 109 -1.67 3.26 4.17
N ILE A 110 -2.44 3.85 3.24
CA ILE A 110 -3.60 3.19 2.63
C ILE A 110 -3.15 1.94 1.84
N ARG A 111 -2.07 2.03 1.05
CA ARG A 111 -1.50 0.89 0.33
C ARG A 111 -1.12 -0.23 1.29
N ALA A 112 -0.40 0.09 2.36
CA ALA A 112 0.02 -0.89 3.37
C ALA A 112 -1.19 -1.52 4.06
N GLN A 113 -2.22 -0.73 4.40
CA GLN A 113 -3.45 -1.23 5.00
C GLN A 113 -4.20 -2.18 4.07
N LYS A 114 -4.33 -1.84 2.78
CA LYS A 114 -4.98 -2.72 1.78
C LYS A 114 -4.17 -3.99 1.54
N ALA A 115 -2.85 -3.90 1.49
CA ALA A 115 -1.98 -5.07 1.38
C ALA A 115 -2.16 -6.00 2.59
N TYR A 116 -2.21 -5.44 3.80
CA TYR A 116 -2.50 -6.20 5.02
C TYR A 116 -3.90 -6.85 4.98
N GLN A 117 -4.94 -6.14 4.55
CA GLN A 117 -6.30 -6.69 4.46
C GLN A 117 -6.44 -7.83 3.45
N ARG A 118 -5.62 -7.86 2.39
CA ARG A 118 -5.61 -8.93 1.38
C ARG A 118 -4.87 -10.19 1.83
N GLN A 119 -4.11 -10.12 2.92
CA GLN A 119 -3.41 -11.27 3.47
C GLN A 119 -4.39 -12.25 4.11
N THR A 120 -4.00 -13.53 4.13
CA THR A 120 -4.72 -14.56 4.88
C THR A 120 -4.71 -14.21 6.38
N PRO A 121 -5.70 -14.68 7.16
CA PRO A 121 -5.71 -14.46 8.62
C PRO A 121 -4.39 -14.88 9.29
N LEU A 122 -3.80 -15.99 8.83
CA LEU A 122 -2.49 -16.46 9.27
C LEU A 122 -1.38 -15.43 9.01
N ALA A 123 -1.27 -14.94 7.77
CA ALA A 123 -0.24 -13.97 7.41
C ALA A 123 -0.41 -12.65 8.18
N GLN A 124 -1.65 -12.19 8.40
CA GLN A 124 -1.95 -11.02 9.23
C GLN A 124 -1.49 -11.22 10.68
N ALA A 125 -1.82 -12.37 11.27
CA ALA A 125 -1.44 -12.71 12.64
C ALA A 125 0.08 -12.77 12.81
N VAL A 126 0.78 -13.41 11.87
CA VAL A 126 2.24 -13.51 11.87
C VAL A 126 2.88 -12.12 11.73
N ILE A 127 2.42 -11.29 10.79
CA ILE A 127 2.95 -9.94 10.59
C ILE A 127 2.73 -9.08 11.83
N ALA A 128 1.52 -9.10 12.42
CA ALA A 128 1.21 -8.38 13.64
C ALA A 128 2.11 -8.83 14.80
N PHE A 129 2.44 -10.12 14.86
CA PHE A 129 3.31 -10.68 15.89
C PHE A 129 4.76 -10.23 15.72
N VAL A 130 5.30 -10.31 14.49
CA VAL A 130 6.67 -9.88 14.16
C VAL A 130 6.85 -8.38 14.40
N GLN A 131 5.87 -7.57 14.00
CA GLN A 131 5.90 -6.10 14.08
C GLN A 131 5.56 -5.56 15.48
N ALA A 132 5.19 -6.41 16.44
CA ALA A 132 4.93 -5.97 17.80
C ALA A 132 6.16 -5.25 18.38
N ARG A 133 5.95 -4.10 19.02
CA ARG A 133 7.04 -3.22 19.52
C ARG A 133 7.75 -3.75 20.76
N SER A 134 7.18 -4.77 21.42
CA SER A 134 7.72 -5.38 22.64
C SER A 134 7.19 -6.80 22.80
N ASP A 135 7.80 -7.59 23.67
CA ASP A 135 7.38 -8.97 23.91
C ASP A 135 6.03 -9.04 24.63
N ILE A 136 5.71 -8.04 25.46
CA ILE A 136 4.38 -7.88 26.05
C ILE A 136 3.33 -7.64 24.96
N ALA A 137 3.64 -6.79 23.97
CA ALA A 137 2.76 -6.56 22.84
C ALA A 137 2.62 -7.82 21.98
N ALA A 138 3.73 -8.53 21.72
CA ALA A 138 3.73 -9.79 20.98
C ALA A 138 2.88 -10.85 21.68
N ARG A 139 2.95 -10.95 23.03
CA ARG A 139 2.10 -11.85 23.82
C ARG A 139 0.62 -11.53 23.64
N ARG A 140 0.24 -10.26 23.66
CA ARG A 140 -1.16 -9.85 23.42
C ARG A 140 -1.63 -10.21 22.01
N VAL A 141 -0.75 -10.10 21.02
CA VAL A 141 -1.03 -10.54 19.64
C VAL A 141 -1.21 -12.05 19.59
N PHE A 142 -0.32 -12.82 20.24
CA PHE A 142 -0.41 -14.27 20.32
C PHE A 142 -1.75 -14.74 20.92
N GLU A 143 -2.14 -14.20 22.08
CA GLU A 143 -3.42 -14.59 22.70
C GLU A 143 -4.63 -14.19 21.85
N ARG A 144 -4.54 -13.10 21.08
CA ARG A 144 -5.62 -12.65 20.19
C ARG A 144 -5.78 -13.56 18.97
N TYR A 145 -4.68 -14.00 18.38
CA TYR A 145 -4.66 -14.79 17.15
C TYR A 145 -4.15 -16.21 17.42
N ARG A 146 -4.57 -16.79 18.54
CA ARG A 146 -4.02 -18.06 19.00
C ARG A 146 -4.35 -19.20 18.02
N SER A 147 -5.55 -19.20 17.45
CA SER A 147 -5.95 -20.20 16.45
C SER A 147 -5.07 -20.19 15.20
N GLU A 148 -4.50 -19.04 14.85
CA GLU A 148 -3.63 -18.90 13.69
C GLU A 148 -2.16 -19.14 14.06
N LEU A 149 -1.71 -18.60 15.20
CA LEU A 149 -0.28 -18.60 15.61
C LEU A 149 0.15 -19.87 16.33
N ASP A 150 -0.77 -20.66 16.87
CA ASP A 150 -0.49 -21.96 17.51
C ASP A 150 -0.55 -23.11 16.50
N THR A 151 0.08 -22.92 15.34
CA THR A 151 0.11 -23.88 14.24
C THR A 151 1.54 -24.03 13.72
N ASP A 152 1.83 -25.20 13.14
CA ASP A 152 3.13 -25.43 12.47
C ASP A 152 3.23 -24.59 11.19
N GLU A 153 2.10 -24.27 10.57
CA GLU A 153 2.03 -23.36 9.41
C GLU A 153 2.49 -21.94 9.77
N ALA A 154 2.19 -21.42 10.97
CA ALA A 154 2.69 -20.12 11.41
C ALA A 154 4.22 -20.10 11.55
N GLU A 155 4.81 -21.19 12.04
CA GLU A 155 6.25 -21.33 12.20
C GLU A 155 6.97 -21.46 10.84
N ALA A 156 6.39 -22.24 9.92
CA ALA A 156 6.87 -22.35 8.54
C ALA A 156 6.76 -21.00 7.81
N PHE A 157 5.64 -20.30 7.96
CA PHE A 157 5.43 -18.98 7.36
C PHE A 157 6.46 -17.96 7.85
N LEU A 158 6.76 -17.95 9.16
CA LEU A 158 7.83 -17.13 9.75
C LEU A 158 9.22 -17.48 9.22
N ALA A 159 9.45 -18.76 8.89
CA ALA A 159 10.71 -19.24 8.34
C ALA A 159 10.95 -18.77 6.91
N GLU A 160 9.89 -18.82 6.09
CA GLU A 160 9.97 -18.67 4.64
C GLU A 160 9.70 -17.23 4.18
N SER A 161 8.83 -16.49 4.87
CA SER A 161 8.30 -15.20 4.36
C SER A 161 9.12 -13.98 4.76
N PHE A 162 10.14 -14.15 5.62
CA PHE A 162 10.93 -13.06 6.16
C PHE A 162 12.42 -13.33 5.94
N GLU A 163 12.89 -13.15 4.71
CA GLU A 163 14.32 -13.00 4.45
C GLU A 163 14.76 -11.61 4.92
N GLY A 164 15.63 -11.56 5.93
CA GLY A 164 16.15 -10.30 6.46
C GLY A 164 17.12 -9.65 5.47
N SER A 165 16.82 -8.42 5.02
CA SER A 165 17.75 -7.64 4.19
C SER A 165 18.97 -7.10 4.96
N SER A 166 19.01 -7.30 6.29
CA SER A 166 20.10 -6.89 7.18
C SER A 166 20.28 -7.85 8.36
N LYS A 167 21.49 -7.87 8.94
CA LYS A 167 21.80 -8.68 10.14
C LYS A 167 20.93 -8.34 11.35
N GLU A 168 20.46 -7.09 11.45
CA GLU A 168 19.56 -6.67 12.53
C GLU A 168 18.16 -7.25 12.33
N ALA A 169 17.66 -7.25 11.09
CA ALA A 169 16.39 -7.88 10.74
C ALA A 169 16.42 -9.40 11.00
N GLU A 170 17.52 -10.08 10.63
CA GLU A 170 17.71 -11.50 10.93
C GLU A 170 17.67 -11.80 12.43
N ARG A 171 18.35 -10.99 13.26
CA ARG A 171 18.33 -11.15 14.73
C ARG A 171 16.93 -10.94 15.30
N HIS A 172 16.23 -9.91 14.85
CA HIS A 172 14.86 -9.63 15.28
C HIS A 172 13.91 -10.79 14.94
N LEU A 173 14.03 -11.34 13.73
CA LEU A 173 13.25 -12.49 13.30
C LEU A 173 13.56 -13.74 14.11
N ALA A 174 14.85 -14.02 14.37
CA ALA A 174 15.25 -15.14 15.21
C ALA A 174 14.69 -15.02 16.64
N GLN A 175 14.73 -13.80 17.22
CA GLN A 175 14.11 -13.52 18.52
C GLN A 175 12.60 -13.76 18.51
N ARG A 176 11.90 -13.28 17.46
CA ARG A 176 10.46 -13.49 17.32
C ARG A 176 10.10 -14.96 17.17
N ARG A 177 10.89 -15.76 16.43
CA ARG A 177 10.67 -17.21 16.30
C ARG A 177 10.84 -17.94 17.63
N ALA A 178 11.90 -17.62 18.37
CA ALA A 178 12.10 -18.17 19.71
C ALA A 178 10.94 -17.81 20.66
N LEU A 179 10.47 -16.57 20.60
CA LEU A 179 9.35 -16.09 21.42
C LEU A 179 8.02 -16.77 21.04
N LEU A 180 7.76 -17.00 19.75
CA LEU A 180 6.56 -17.74 19.34
C LEU A 180 6.60 -19.17 19.88
N LYS A 181 7.75 -19.84 19.76
CA LYS A 181 7.94 -21.19 20.29
C LYS A 181 7.69 -21.24 21.79
N SER A 182 8.22 -20.27 22.55
CA SER A 182 8.05 -20.20 24.00
C SER A 182 6.59 -19.98 24.43
N PHE A 183 5.82 -19.21 23.66
CA PHE A 183 4.39 -19.03 23.90
C PHE A 183 3.57 -20.30 23.58
N ARG A 184 3.96 -21.06 22.55
CA ARG A 184 3.31 -22.33 22.18
C ARG A 184 3.61 -23.45 23.20
N THR A 185 4.87 -23.57 23.63
CA THR A 185 5.29 -24.60 24.61
C THR A 185 4.93 -24.23 26.05
N GLY A 186 4.59 -22.97 26.33
CA GLY A 186 4.33 -22.47 27.68
C GLY A 186 5.61 -22.26 28.51
N GLU A 187 6.80 -22.43 27.91
CA GLU A 187 8.09 -22.20 28.55
C GLU A 187 8.38 -20.69 28.57
N ILE A 188 7.89 -19.97 29.58
CA ILE A 188 8.25 -18.55 29.74
C ILE A 188 9.70 -18.47 30.24
N ASP A 189 10.67 -18.32 29.34
CA ASP A 189 12.02 -17.90 29.71
C ASP A 189 11.98 -16.38 30.02
N VAL A 190 11.66 -16.06 31.27
CA VAL A 190 11.87 -14.71 31.80
C VAL A 190 13.37 -14.58 32.06
N PRO A 191 14.14 -13.78 31.30
CA PRO A 191 15.53 -13.57 31.64
C PRO A 191 15.62 -12.99 33.06
N PRO A 192 16.57 -13.47 33.89
CA PRO A 192 16.69 -13.01 35.26
C PRO A 192 16.85 -11.49 35.26
N ARG A 193 15.99 -10.81 36.01
CA ARG A 193 16.15 -9.37 36.29
C ARG A 193 17.54 -9.19 36.89
N THR A 194 18.45 -8.60 36.13
CA THR A 194 19.66 -8.01 36.69
C THR A 194 19.22 -6.91 37.63
N GLN A 195 19.23 -7.23 38.93
CA GLN A 195 19.27 -6.22 39.97
C GLN A 195 20.64 -5.56 39.88
N SER A 196 20.64 -4.26 39.64
CA SER A 196 21.75 -3.35 39.94
C SER A 196 21.15 -2.09 40.52
#